data_AF-A0A180GDV7-F1
#
_entry.id   AF-A0A180GDV7-F1
#
_cell.length_a   1.000
_cell.length_b   1.000
_cell.length_c   1.000
_cell.angle_alpha   90.00
_cell.angle_beta   90.00
_cell.angle_gamma   90.00
#
_symmetry.space_group_name_H-M   'P 1'
#
loop_
_entity.id
_entity.type
_entity.pdbx_description
1 polymer ?
#
loop_
_entity_poly.entity_id
_entity_poly.type
_entity_poly.pdbx_seq_one_letter_code
_entity_poly.pdbx_strand_id
1 'polypeptide(L)'
;MNQIVLKLGEEETKMNAKAEEMAMSNLPVNEDRRLPLNIRAALKAESSREWLTAANYEIDKFYKLDVWEAAQARDAFWKIVSTISEVEILGVSAKIRETTISTETAAKIFKELGNRLKPWKISHGSRPCVLIIDEANVFQEMSDKVIQTFLRFVVRVSKEEANLQVVFTSSDPFFESWLKKHVNSAHFETLVVGDLPYMEAKDYFLHEVKNHPHLTKTNKDLLESVDFQIPFRITGGRMFFIKKYIDHVHVFGYFENPMKFQPTQLAYTYLEDEILGKAKTYTGETALKVCELLVDSPGYVDYRKLSAELGNAVVEEMVQRNFLHFRPPSTFSRDLYPPPSRSVVTAQSEPDLRAMEVLVKESRKQ
;
A
#
# COMPACT_ATOMS: atom_id res chain seq x y z
N MET A 1 11.24 -35.51 46.82
CA MET A 1 10.86 -34.97 45.49
C MET A 1 12.03 -34.14 45.00
N ASN A 2 12.72 -34.61 43.97
CA ASN A 2 13.90 -33.94 43.40
C ASN A 2 13.46 -32.99 42.30
N GLN A 3 13.78 -31.70 42.45
CA GLN A 3 13.45 -30.67 41.47
C GLN A 3 14.65 -30.49 40.53
N ILE A 4 14.45 -30.79 39.25
CA ILE A 4 15.44 -30.61 38.17
C ILE A 4 15.45 -29.12 37.80
N VAL A 5 16.61 -28.48 37.92
CA VAL A 5 16.85 -27.11 37.45
C VAL A 5 17.57 -27.20 36.11
N LEU A 6 16.93 -26.70 35.05
CA LEU A 6 17.47 -26.67 33.69
C LEU A 6 18.21 -25.33 33.49
N LYS A 7 19.54 -25.38 33.34
CA LYS A 7 20.36 -24.23 32.91
C LYS A 7 20.72 -24.43 31.43
N LEU A 8 20.28 -23.51 30.58
CA LEU A 8 20.62 -23.47 29.15
C LEU A 8 21.59 -22.30 28.89
N GLY A 9 22.72 -22.57 28.23
CA GLY A 9 23.28 -21.61 27.26
C GLY A 9 24.67 -21.01 27.48
N GLU A 10 25.63 -21.67 28.15
CA GLU A 10 27.04 -21.27 28.06
C GLU A 10 27.86 -22.41 27.43
N GLU A 11 28.24 -22.23 26.15
CA GLU A 11 29.62 -22.30 25.63
C GLU A 11 29.77 -22.61 24.13
N GLU A 12 28.78 -23.18 23.41
CA GLU A 12 28.95 -23.51 21.97
C GLU A 12 28.53 -22.41 20.98
N THR A 13 27.64 -21.49 21.35
CA THR A 13 27.05 -20.52 20.40
C THR A 13 28.04 -19.44 19.92
N LYS A 14 29.04 -19.09 20.74
CA LYS A 14 30.06 -18.09 20.39
C LYS A 14 31.06 -18.62 19.37
N MET A 15 31.34 -19.92 19.39
CA MET A 15 32.27 -20.54 18.44
C MET A 15 31.64 -20.66 17.06
N ASN A 16 30.35 -20.98 16.98
CA ASN A 16 29.63 -21.09 15.71
C ASN A 16 29.46 -19.73 15.02
N ALA A 17 29.17 -18.66 15.77
CA ALA A 17 29.07 -17.31 15.22
C ALA A 17 30.39 -16.81 14.59
N LYS A 18 31.53 -17.19 15.17
CA LYS A 18 32.86 -16.79 14.67
C LYS A 18 33.27 -17.54 13.40
N ALA A 19 32.81 -18.79 13.25
CA ALA A 19 33.01 -19.58 12.04
C ALA A 19 32.17 -19.07 10.86
N GLU A 20 30.93 -18.64 11.11
CA GLU A 20 30.05 -18.06 10.09
C GLU A 20 30.53 -16.68 9.59
N GLU A 21 31.10 -15.86 10.48
CA GLU A 21 31.65 -14.54 10.12
C GLU A 21 32.86 -14.66 9.17
N MET A 22 33.72 -15.66 9.37
CA MET A 22 34.83 -15.97 8.44
C MET A 22 34.36 -16.51 7.10
N ALA A 23 33.23 -17.21 7.05
CA ALA A 23 32.66 -17.70 5.79
C ALA A 23 32.08 -16.56 4.95
N MET A 24 31.46 -15.55 5.60
CA MET A 24 30.86 -14.40 4.90
C MET A 24 31.87 -13.38 4.38
N SER A 25 33.04 -13.23 4.99
CA SER A 25 34.07 -12.28 4.53
C SER A 25 34.70 -12.67 3.19
N ASN A 26 34.48 -13.90 2.72
CA ASN A 26 35.09 -14.44 1.51
C ASN A 26 34.14 -14.46 0.29
N LEU A 27 32.92 -13.91 0.42
CA LEU A 27 31.98 -13.84 -0.71
C LEU A 27 32.28 -12.62 -1.61
N PRO A 28 32.41 -12.80 -2.93
CA PRO A 28 32.65 -11.69 -3.84
C PRO A 28 31.41 -10.79 -3.98
N VAL A 29 31.60 -9.49 -3.75
CA VAL A 29 30.57 -8.45 -3.89
C VAL A 29 30.69 -7.85 -5.30
N ASN A 30 29.61 -7.90 -6.09
CA ASN A 30 29.54 -7.24 -7.40
C ASN A 30 28.95 -5.82 -7.30
N GLU A 31 29.37 -4.94 -8.21
CA GLU A 31 29.06 -3.51 -8.25
C GLU A 31 27.59 -3.17 -8.59
N ASP A 32 27.23 -1.99 -8.09
CA ASP A 32 25.95 -1.30 -7.91
C ASP A 32 25.20 -0.90 -9.21
N ARG A 33 23.85 -0.84 -9.18
CA ARG A 33 22.98 -0.43 -10.30
C ARG A 33 22.30 0.92 -9.98
N ARG A 34 22.67 1.98 -10.72
CA ARG A 34 22.15 3.36 -10.57
C ARG A 34 20.69 3.53 -11.01
N LEU A 35 20.00 4.51 -10.39
CA LEU A 35 18.63 4.96 -10.71
C LEU A 35 18.46 5.49 -12.14
N PRO A 36 17.35 5.17 -12.84
CA PRO A 36 17.06 5.62 -14.20
C PRO A 36 16.90 7.15 -14.37
N LEU A 37 17.29 7.66 -15.55
CA LEU A 37 17.40 9.09 -15.86
C LEU A 37 16.06 9.86 -15.90
N ASN A 38 14.95 9.16 -16.18
CA ASN A 38 13.61 9.74 -16.27
C ASN A 38 13.07 10.21 -14.91
N ILE A 39 13.32 9.46 -13.83
CA ILE A 39 12.94 9.83 -12.47
C ILE A 39 13.70 11.11 -12.04
N ARG A 40 14.96 11.21 -12.45
CA ARG A 40 15.81 12.37 -12.19
C ARG A 40 15.38 13.65 -12.91
N ALA A 41 14.65 13.52 -14.02
CA ALA A 41 14.10 14.65 -14.78
C ALA A 41 12.77 15.13 -14.20
N ALA A 42 11.92 14.22 -13.73
CA ALA A 42 10.64 14.55 -13.10
C ALA A 42 10.80 15.36 -11.80
N LEU A 43 11.80 15.02 -10.97
CA LEU A 43 12.11 15.75 -9.73
C LEU A 43 12.65 17.17 -9.95
N LYS A 44 13.02 17.52 -11.20
CA LYS A 44 13.54 18.85 -11.57
C LYS A 44 12.53 19.73 -12.30
N ALA A 45 11.33 19.23 -12.58
CA ALA A 45 10.31 19.99 -13.29
C ALA A 45 9.72 21.09 -12.40
N GLU A 46 9.27 22.18 -13.01
CA GLU A 46 8.74 23.37 -12.32
C GLU A 46 7.50 23.07 -11.44
N SER A 47 6.78 21.98 -11.75
CA SER A 47 5.67 21.44 -10.96
C SER A 47 6.07 20.90 -9.58
N SER A 48 7.35 20.58 -9.33
CA SER A 48 7.81 20.13 -8.00
C SER A 48 7.68 21.22 -6.93
N ARG A 49 7.73 22.50 -7.32
CA ARG A 49 7.52 23.64 -6.41
C ARG A 49 6.07 23.78 -5.94
N GLU A 50 5.11 23.42 -6.79
CA GLU A 50 3.69 23.45 -6.45
C GLU A 50 3.35 22.36 -5.42
N TRP A 51 3.94 21.18 -5.59
CA TRP A 51 3.87 20.08 -4.61
C TRP A 51 4.52 20.45 -3.27
N LEU A 52 5.70 21.07 -3.30
CA LEU A 52 6.39 21.53 -2.10
C LEU A 52 5.58 22.61 -1.36
N THR A 53 4.93 23.51 -2.09
CA THR A 53 4.08 24.56 -1.52
C THR A 53 2.84 23.98 -0.85
N ALA A 54 2.20 22.97 -1.47
CA ALA A 54 1.04 22.27 -0.90
C ALA A 54 1.42 21.47 0.37
N ALA A 55 2.56 20.79 0.35
CA ALA A 55 3.06 20.05 1.52
C ALA A 55 3.36 20.98 2.70
N ASN A 56 4.01 22.12 2.45
CA ASN A 56 4.30 23.11 3.49
C ASN A 56 3.03 23.77 4.05
N TYR A 57 2.01 23.98 3.22
CA TYR A 57 0.72 24.52 3.65
C TYR A 57 -0.03 23.58 4.62
N GLU A 58 -0.01 22.27 4.37
CA GLU A 58 -0.63 21.29 5.26
C GLU A 58 0.17 21.09 6.56
N ILE A 59 1.51 21.12 6.47
CA ILE A 59 2.40 21.10 7.65
C ILE A 59 2.11 22.30 8.59
N ASP A 60 1.88 23.50 8.06
CA ASP A 60 1.59 24.70 8.86
C ASP A 60 0.23 24.63 9.59
N LYS A 61 -0.76 23.91 9.03
CA LYS A 61 -2.02 23.62 9.73
C LYS A 61 -1.82 22.71 10.93
N PHE A 62 -0.94 21.72 10.84
CA PHE A 62 -0.66 20.82 11.95
C PHE A 62 0.04 21.52 13.13
N TYR A 63 0.84 22.56 12.87
CA TYR A 63 1.45 23.38 13.93
C TYR A 63 0.45 24.23 14.70
N LYS A 64 -0.61 24.71 14.04
CA LYS A 64 -1.65 25.56 14.67
C LYS A 64 -2.60 24.80 15.60
N LEU A 65 -2.58 23.47 15.56
CA LEU A 65 -3.47 22.63 16.36
C LEU A 65 -2.92 22.31 17.77
N ASP A 66 -1.70 22.74 18.10
CA ASP A 66 -1.09 22.64 19.45
C ASP A 66 -1.18 21.23 20.09
N VAL A 67 -1.17 20.18 19.26
CA VAL A 67 -1.35 18.77 19.69
C VAL A 67 -0.04 18.05 20.03
N TRP A 68 1.12 18.73 19.96
CA TRP A 68 2.42 18.07 20.06
C TRP A 68 3.50 18.95 20.74
N GLU A 69 4.02 18.51 21.89
CA GLU A 69 5.26 19.06 22.47
C GLU A 69 6.51 18.42 21.83
N ALA A 70 7.46 19.25 21.39
CA ALA A 70 8.67 18.81 20.70
C ALA A 70 9.75 18.31 21.66
N ALA A 71 10.07 17.01 21.60
CA ALA A 71 11.30 16.46 22.20
C ALA A 71 12.35 16.18 21.12
N GLN A 72 13.61 16.54 21.40
CA GLN A 72 14.83 16.36 20.59
C GLN A 72 15.05 14.96 19.96
N ALA A 73 14.23 13.95 20.29
CA ALA A 73 14.23 12.64 19.64
C ALA A 73 13.74 12.69 18.18
N ARG A 74 13.01 13.76 17.83
CA ARG A 74 12.48 14.03 16.50
C ARG A 74 13.63 14.09 15.48
N ASP A 75 14.72 14.80 15.77
CA ASP A 75 15.81 15.01 14.81
C ASP A 75 16.57 13.73 14.45
N ALA A 76 16.76 12.79 15.38
CA ALA A 76 17.49 11.55 15.10
C ALA A 76 16.65 10.55 14.29
N PHE A 77 15.36 10.44 14.60
CA PHE A 77 14.42 9.61 13.84
C PHE A 77 14.22 10.16 12.42
N TRP A 78 13.99 11.47 12.30
CA TRP A 78 13.87 12.12 11.00
C TRP A 78 15.16 12.08 10.21
N LYS A 79 16.35 12.07 10.84
CA LYS A 79 17.62 11.88 10.12
C LYS A 79 17.76 10.48 9.54
N ILE A 80 17.23 9.43 10.18
CA ILE A 80 17.18 8.08 9.57
C ILE A 80 16.17 8.06 8.42
N VAL A 81 14.97 8.60 8.65
CA VAL A 81 13.89 8.62 7.65
C VAL A 81 14.28 9.49 6.44
N SER A 82 14.94 10.63 6.64
CA SER A 82 15.42 11.54 5.60
C SER A 82 16.66 11.03 4.86
N THR A 83 17.38 10.06 5.43
CA THR A 83 18.47 9.37 4.71
C THR A 83 17.91 8.28 3.79
N ILE A 84 16.66 7.86 4.01
CA ILE A 84 15.97 6.79 3.29
C ILE A 84 14.96 7.34 2.27
N SER A 85 14.52 8.59 2.41
CA SER A 85 13.67 9.29 1.42
C SER A 85 13.91 10.80 1.46
N GLU A 86 13.91 11.46 0.30
CA GLU A 86 14.08 12.92 0.20
C GLU A 86 13.04 13.67 1.03
N VAL A 87 13.49 14.51 1.99
CA VAL A 87 12.66 15.54 2.62
C VAL A 87 13.50 16.82 2.81
N GLU A 88 12.99 17.94 2.30
CA GLU A 88 13.48 19.29 2.55
C GLU A 88 12.98 19.81 3.90
N ILE A 89 13.87 20.37 4.72
CA ILE A 89 13.51 21.15 5.92
C ILE A 89 14.34 22.44 5.94
N LEU A 90 13.67 23.58 6.11
CA LEU A 90 14.26 24.90 6.45
C LEU A 90 15.23 25.52 5.43
N GLY A 91 14.95 25.43 4.12
CA GLY A 91 15.64 26.26 3.11
C GLY A 91 17.14 25.96 2.93
N VAL A 92 17.62 24.83 3.44
CA VAL A 92 18.98 24.34 3.20
C VAL A 92 18.91 23.04 2.40
N SER A 93 19.06 23.15 1.08
CA SER A 93 19.32 22.00 0.21
C SER A 93 20.76 21.55 0.43
N ALA A 94 20.96 20.43 1.12
CA ALA A 94 22.23 19.72 1.15
C ALA A 94 22.10 18.42 0.33
N LYS A 95 22.83 18.35 -0.79
CA LYS A 95 23.13 17.05 -1.43
C LYS A 95 24.02 16.26 -0.48
N ILE A 96 23.49 15.23 0.16
CA ILE A 96 24.29 14.35 1.01
C ILE A 96 24.42 12.99 0.33
N ARG A 97 25.68 12.65 0.06
CA ARG A 97 26.14 11.39 -0.52
C ARG A 97 25.81 10.22 0.42
N GLU A 98 25.46 9.09 -0.19
CA GLU A 98 25.54 7.71 0.31
C GLU A 98 26.25 7.58 1.66
N THR A 99 25.47 7.53 2.75
CA THR A 99 25.97 7.03 4.02
C THR A 99 25.08 5.85 4.41
N THR A 100 25.58 4.66 4.13
CA THR A 100 25.04 3.40 4.65
C THR A 100 25.01 3.48 6.17
N ILE A 101 23.81 3.67 6.74
CA ILE A 101 23.62 3.63 8.19
C ILE A 101 23.94 2.20 8.65
N SER A 102 24.95 2.05 9.52
CA SER A 102 25.30 0.73 10.06
C SER A 102 24.19 0.21 10.98
N THR A 103 24.01 -1.11 11.03
CA THR A 103 23.05 -1.79 11.91
C THR A 103 23.19 -1.37 13.37
N GLU A 104 24.42 -1.13 13.83
CA GLU A 104 24.73 -0.67 15.18
C GLU A 104 24.20 0.75 15.45
N THR A 105 24.32 1.63 14.46
CA THR A 105 23.82 3.01 14.55
C THR A 105 22.29 3.02 14.60
N ALA A 106 21.63 2.23 13.74
CA ALA A 106 20.18 2.07 13.76
C ALA A 106 19.68 1.51 15.10
N ALA A 107 20.33 0.44 15.61
CA ALA A 107 19.98 -0.16 16.90
C ALA A 107 20.12 0.83 18.07
N LYS A 108 21.17 1.65 18.08
CA LYS A 108 21.37 2.68 19.12
C LYS A 108 20.27 3.73 19.10
N ILE A 109 19.87 4.19 17.92
CA ILE A 109 18.81 5.20 17.78
C ILE A 109 17.45 4.63 18.18
N PHE A 110 17.13 3.40 17.77
CA PHE A 110 15.90 2.73 18.19
C PHE A 110 15.87 2.46 19.70
N LYS A 111 17.01 2.11 20.30
CA LYS A 111 17.11 1.97 21.76
C LYS A 111 16.83 3.30 22.46
N GLU A 112 17.43 4.39 21.98
CA GLU A 112 17.23 5.72 22.56
C GLU A 112 15.78 6.21 22.40
N LEU A 113 15.17 5.98 21.23
CA LEU A 113 13.76 6.28 21.00
C LEU A 113 12.87 5.50 21.96
N GLY A 114 13.08 4.18 22.08
CA GLY A 114 12.34 3.33 23.01
C GLY A 114 12.45 3.80 24.47
N ASN A 115 13.66 4.15 24.92
CA ASN A 115 13.90 4.64 26.27
C ASN A 115 13.20 5.99 26.57
N ARG A 116 12.91 6.79 25.54
CA ARG A 116 12.20 8.07 25.67
C ARG A 116 10.68 7.90 25.65
N LEU A 117 10.18 6.75 25.18
CA LEU A 117 8.75 6.44 25.25
C LEU A 117 8.40 6.10 26.71
N LYS A 118 7.45 6.83 27.28
CA LYS A 118 6.97 6.56 28.65
C LYS A 118 6.08 5.31 28.63
N PRO A 119 6.20 4.42 29.63
CA PRO A 119 5.27 3.31 29.81
C PRO A 119 3.83 3.79 29.87
N TRP A 120 2.97 3.14 29.10
CA TRP A 120 1.55 3.41 29.16
C TRP A 120 1.02 3.00 30.54
N LYS A 121 0.43 3.97 31.26
CA LYS A 121 -0.22 3.74 32.55
C LYS A 121 -1.73 3.88 32.37
N ILE A 122 -2.43 2.75 32.42
CA ILE A 122 -3.90 2.65 32.39
C ILE A 122 -4.54 3.60 33.42
N SER A 123 -3.87 3.83 34.56
CA SER A 123 -4.35 4.66 35.66
C SER A 123 -4.50 6.16 35.36
N HIS A 124 -3.98 6.67 34.24
CA HIS A 124 -3.99 8.11 33.94
C HIS A 124 -4.86 8.51 32.74
N GLY A 125 -5.61 7.57 32.13
CA GLY A 125 -6.52 7.88 31.02
C GLY A 125 -5.83 8.40 29.74
N SER A 126 -4.49 8.41 29.70
CA SER A 126 -3.71 8.85 28.54
C SER A 126 -3.80 7.78 27.45
N ARG A 127 -4.17 8.12 26.21
CA ARG A 127 -4.16 7.17 25.09
C ARG A 127 -2.71 6.74 24.80
N PRO A 128 -2.46 5.46 24.44
CA PRO A 128 -1.13 5.06 23.99
C PRO A 128 -0.73 5.88 22.76
N CYS A 129 0.56 6.17 22.64
CA CYS A 129 1.08 6.81 21.43
C CYS A 129 0.82 5.86 20.23
N VAL A 130 0.42 6.41 19.09
CA VAL A 130 0.20 5.64 17.86
C VAL A 130 1.17 6.14 16.79
N LEU A 131 1.98 5.24 16.25
CA LEU A 131 2.81 5.48 15.08
C LEU A 131 2.13 4.84 13.87
N ILE A 132 1.78 5.66 12.88
CA ILE A 132 1.26 5.21 11.59
C ILE A 132 2.37 5.36 10.57
N ILE A 133 2.68 4.29 9.84
CA ILE A 133 3.62 4.30 8.72
C ILE A 133 2.86 3.95 7.46
N ASP A 134 2.75 4.93 6.58
CA ASP A 134 2.14 4.78 5.27
C ASP A 134 3.10 4.24 4.23
N GLU A 135 2.56 3.55 3.22
CA GLU A 135 3.31 2.83 2.18
C GLU A 135 4.44 1.96 2.74
N ALA A 136 4.14 1.20 3.80
CA ALA A 136 5.11 0.36 4.50
C ALA A 136 5.74 -0.74 3.61
N ASN A 137 5.18 -1.02 2.45
CA ASN A 137 5.78 -1.91 1.44
C ASN A 137 7.12 -1.41 0.91
N VAL A 138 7.46 -0.13 1.04
CA VAL A 138 8.82 0.36 0.74
C VAL A 138 9.88 -0.36 1.58
N PHE A 139 9.52 -0.90 2.74
CA PHE A 139 10.43 -1.73 3.55
C PHE A 139 10.91 -3.00 2.86
N GLN A 140 10.21 -3.49 1.84
CA GLN A 140 10.64 -4.67 1.08
C GLN A 140 11.92 -4.42 0.27
N GLU A 141 12.22 -3.16 -0.03
CA GLU A 141 13.43 -2.76 -0.78
C GLU A 141 14.65 -2.59 0.13
N MET A 142 14.46 -2.63 1.45
CA MET A 142 15.55 -2.44 2.41
C MET A 142 16.35 -3.72 2.64
N SER A 143 17.63 -3.55 2.99
CA SER A 143 18.49 -4.69 3.36
C SER A 143 17.93 -5.46 4.57
N ASP A 144 18.00 -6.79 4.51
CA ASP A 144 17.48 -7.71 5.53
C ASP A 144 17.91 -7.37 6.95
N LYS A 145 19.18 -6.99 7.16
CA LYS A 145 19.72 -6.68 8.50
C LYS A 145 19.08 -5.42 9.11
N VAL A 146 18.85 -4.39 8.31
CA VAL A 146 18.26 -3.12 8.77
C VAL A 146 16.79 -3.34 9.09
N ILE A 147 16.05 -4.00 8.19
CA ILE A 147 14.62 -4.20 8.39
C ILE A 147 14.32 -5.16 9.54
N GLN A 148 15.10 -6.22 9.73
CA GLN A 148 14.97 -7.08 10.91
C GLN A 148 15.20 -6.31 12.21
N THR A 149 16.16 -5.39 12.24
CA THR A 149 16.45 -4.56 13.42
C THR A 149 15.27 -3.64 13.73
N PHE A 150 14.70 -3.00 12.70
CA PHE A 150 13.53 -2.15 12.84
C PHE A 150 12.30 -2.92 13.31
N LEU A 151 12.00 -4.07 12.70
CA LEU A 151 10.83 -4.87 13.06
C LEU A 151 10.94 -5.44 14.48
N ARG A 152 12.14 -5.84 14.92
CA ARG A 152 12.38 -6.21 16.34
C ARG A 152 12.12 -5.03 17.28
N PHE A 153 12.55 -3.83 16.91
CA PHE A 153 12.22 -2.63 17.69
C PHE A 153 10.71 -2.42 17.77
N VAL A 154 9.99 -2.53 16.65
CA VAL A 154 8.53 -2.39 16.59
C VAL A 154 7.84 -3.40 17.49
N VAL A 155 8.21 -4.70 17.42
CA VAL A 155 7.65 -5.74 18.29
C VAL A 155 7.91 -5.42 19.76
N ARG A 156 9.14 -5.03 20.10
CA ARG A 156 9.50 -4.66 21.47
C ARG A 156 8.63 -3.52 22.00
N VAL A 157 8.56 -2.39 21.30
CA VAL A 157 7.84 -1.21 21.82
C VAL A 157 6.32 -1.37 21.80
N SER A 158 5.78 -2.24 20.95
CA SER A 158 4.34 -2.42 20.79
C SER A 158 3.75 -3.61 21.55
N LYS A 159 4.46 -4.73 21.62
CA LYS A 159 3.97 -5.97 22.25
C LYS A 159 4.62 -6.26 23.59
N GLU A 160 5.93 -6.05 23.71
CA GLU A 160 6.66 -6.40 24.93
C GLU A 160 6.56 -5.29 25.98
N GLU A 161 6.77 -4.04 25.56
CA GLU A 161 6.77 -2.88 26.45
C GLU A 161 5.41 -2.15 26.48
N ALA A 162 4.55 -2.37 25.47
CA ALA A 162 3.24 -1.71 25.31
C ALA A 162 3.29 -0.17 25.39
N ASN A 163 4.38 0.41 24.90
CA ASN A 163 4.66 1.85 24.93
C ASN A 163 4.08 2.59 23.70
N LEU A 164 3.91 1.87 22.58
CA LEU A 164 3.55 2.44 21.29
C LEU A 164 2.69 1.46 20.50
N GLN A 165 1.52 1.89 20.03
CA GLN A 165 0.81 1.15 18.99
C GLN A 165 1.41 1.50 17.63
N VAL A 166 1.73 0.49 16.82
CA VAL A 166 2.26 0.70 15.47
C VAL A 166 1.25 0.19 14.46
N VAL A 167 0.92 1.01 13.48
CA VAL A 167 0.04 0.69 12.36
C VAL A 167 0.81 0.87 11.06
N PHE A 168 0.84 -0.19 10.25
CA PHE A 168 1.38 -0.13 8.90
C PHE A 168 0.21 -0.07 7.91
N THR A 169 0.26 0.86 6.97
CA THR A 169 -0.62 0.87 5.79
C THR A 169 0.20 0.57 4.55
N SER A 170 -0.39 -0.20 3.63
CA SER A 170 0.26 -0.61 2.40
C SER A 170 -0.78 -0.89 1.34
N SER A 171 -0.49 -0.48 0.11
CA SER A 171 -1.25 -0.81 -1.09
C SER A 171 -0.81 -2.13 -1.73
N ASP A 172 0.34 -2.69 -1.33
CA ASP A 172 0.88 -3.93 -1.87
C ASP A 172 0.18 -5.16 -1.27
N PRO A 173 -0.52 -5.95 -2.09
CA PRO A 173 -1.25 -7.12 -1.61
C PRO A 173 -0.35 -8.25 -1.07
N PHE A 174 0.96 -8.24 -1.37
CA PHE A 174 1.92 -9.21 -0.84
C PHE A 174 2.63 -8.75 0.44
N PHE A 175 2.37 -7.53 0.91
CA PHE A 175 3.01 -7.00 2.11
C PHE A 175 2.78 -7.86 3.35
N GLU A 176 1.57 -8.39 3.54
CA GLU A 176 1.27 -9.31 4.64
C GLU A 176 2.13 -10.57 4.59
N SER A 177 2.27 -11.16 3.39
CA SER A 177 3.09 -12.37 3.18
C SER A 177 4.56 -12.09 3.43
N TRP A 178 5.05 -10.91 3.03
CA TRP A 178 6.39 -10.45 3.35
C TRP A 178 6.58 -10.25 4.86
N LEU A 179 5.63 -9.61 5.55
CA LEU A 179 5.71 -9.36 6.99
C LEU A 179 5.74 -10.66 7.79
N LYS A 180 4.95 -11.68 7.41
CA LYS A 180 4.95 -13.02 8.03
C LYS A 180 6.30 -13.74 7.96
N LYS A 181 7.16 -13.41 6.99
CA LYS A 181 8.52 -13.97 6.89
C LYS A 181 9.48 -13.33 7.89
N HIS A 182 9.18 -12.13 8.38
CA HIS A 182 10.08 -11.33 9.22
C HIS A 182 9.61 -11.19 10.67
N VAL A 183 8.30 -11.28 10.90
CA VAL A 183 7.67 -11.13 12.21
C VAL A 183 6.77 -12.33 12.46
N ASN A 184 6.85 -12.90 13.67
CA ASN A 184 5.92 -13.95 14.09
C ASN A 184 4.47 -13.43 13.99
N SER A 185 3.59 -14.19 13.33
CA SER A 185 2.19 -13.80 13.13
C SER A 185 1.41 -13.57 14.43
N ALA A 186 1.88 -14.11 15.56
CA ALA A 186 1.31 -13.80 16.88
C ALA A 186 1.54 -12.35 17.34
N HIS A 187 2.46 -11.60 16.70
CA HIS A 187 2.82 -10.24 17.08
C HIS A 187 2.14 -9.14 16.24
N PHE A 188 1.30 -9.49 15.27
CA PHE A 188 0.55 -8.49 14.50
C PHE A 188 -0.82 -9.00 14.06
N GLU A 189 -1.67 -8.06 13.68
CA GLU A 189 -2.97 -8.32 13.08
C GLU A 189 -3.06 -7.53 11.77
N THR A 190 -3.82 -8.04 10.81
CA THR A 190 -3.97 -7.41 9.49
C THR A 190 -5.46 -7.20 9.21
N LEU A 191 -5.79 -5.99 8.76
CA LEU A 191 -7.12 -5.65 8.27
C LEU A 191 -7.01 -5.27 6.80
N VAL A 192 -7.81 -5.91 5.95
CA VAL A 192 -7.92 -5.55 4.53
C VAL A 192 -9.09 -4.61 4.38
N VAL A 193 -8.81 -3.37 3.98
CA VAL A 193 -9.83 -2.39 3.66
C VAL A 193 -10.22 -2.58 2.19
N GLY A 194 -11.49 -2.93 1.96
CA GLY A 194 -12.06 -3.02 0.61
C GLY A 194 -12.75 -1.72 0.20
N ASP A 195 -13.32 -1.74 -1.01
CA ASP A 195 -14.20 -0.67 -1.46
C ASP A 195 -15.53 -0.67 -0.65
N LEU A 196 -16.37 0.35 -0.82
CA LEU A 196 -17.68 0.37 -0.17
C LEU A 196 -18.63 -0.67 -0.78
N PRO A 197 -19.38 -1.46 0.03
CA PRO A 197 -20.48 -2.26 -0.49
C PRO A 197 -21.57 -1.36 -1.08
N TYR A 198 -22.41 -1.91 -1.96
CA TYR A 198 -23.42 -1.17 -2.74
C TYR A 198 -24.22 -0.13 -1.92
N MET A 199 -24.75 -0.53 -0.76
CA MET A 199 -25.56 0.37 0.08
C MET A 199 -24.75 1.52 0.68
N GLU A 200 -23.54 1.24 1.19
CA GLU A 200 -22.66 2.28 1.73
C GLU A 200 -22.13 3.20 0.62
N ALA A 201 -21.86 2.66 -0.57
CA ALA A 201 -21.48 3.42 -1.76
C ALA A 201 -22.61 4.36 -2.20
N LYS A 202 -23.86 3.90 -2.14
CA LYS A 202 -25.04 4.71 -2.45
C LYS A 202 -25.20 5.87 -1.48
N ASP A 203 -25.11 5.59 -0.18
CA ASP A 203 -25.21 6.60 0.86
C ASP A 203 -24.10 7.65 0.71
N TYR A 204 -22.88 7.19 0.44
CA TYR A 204 -21.74 8.05 0.14
C TYR A 204 -21.97 8.91 -1.11
N PHE A 205 -22.42 8.32 -2.21
CA PHE A 205 -22.73 9.05 -3.45
C PHE A 205 -23.77 10.13 -3.22
N LEU A 206 -24.89 9.82 -2.55
CA LEU A 206 -25.94 10.80 -2.26
C LEU A 206 -25.44 11.92 -1.34
N HIS A 207 -24.60 11.58 -0.35
CA HIS A 207 -23.95 12.56 0.50
C HIS A 207 -23.07 13.53 -0.31
N GLU A 208 -22.23 13.00 -1.19
CA GLU A 208 -21.34 13.80 -2.04
C GLU A 208 -22.14 14.66 -3.03
N VAL A 209 -23.18 14.12 -3.69
CA VAL A 209 -24.06 14.89 -4.59
C VAL A 209 -24.71 16.06 -3.86
N LYS A 210 -25.30 15.81 -2.68
CA LYS A 210 -25.98 16.84 -1.88
C LYS A 210 -25.02 17.95 -1.47
N ASN A 211 -23.82 17.58 -1.01
CA ASN A 211 -22.82 18.51 -0.46
C ASN A 211 -21.86 19.07 -1.51
N HIS A 212 -21.95 18.65 -2.76
CA HIS A 212 -21.06 19.10 -3.81
C HIS A 212 -21.14 20.62 -4.00
N PRO A 213 -20.00 21.34 -3.96
CA PRO A 213 -19.97 22.80 -3.91
C PRO A 213 -20.40 23.47 -5.23
N HIS A 214 -20.17 22.80 -6.37
CA HIS A 214 -20.36 23.40 -7.70
C HIS A 214 -21.48 22.76 -8.53
N LEU A 215 -22.15 21.72 -8.01
CA LEU A 215 -23.23 21.08 -8.75
C LEU A 215 -24.46 21.99 -8.76
N THR A 216 -25.02 22.23 -9.95
CA THR A 216 -26.28 22.95 -10.11
C THR A 216 -27.43 22.18 -9.47
N LYS A 217 -28.51 22.87 -9.08
CA LYS A 217 -29.70 22.21 -8.52
C LYS A 217 -30.25 21.14 -9.47
N THR A 218 -30.33 21.45 -10.76
CA THR A 218 -30.74 20.51 -11.81
C THR A 218 -29.88 19.24 -11.84
N ASN A 219 -28.55 19.36 -11.75
CA ASN A 219 -27.69 18.17 -11.76
C ASN A 219 -27.78 17.38 -10.44
N LYS A 220 -28.00 18.05 -9.31
CA LYS A 220 -28.25 17.36 -8.03
C LYS A 220 -29.55 16.54 -8.12
N ASP A 221 -30.63 17.16 -8.57
CA ASP A 221 -31.93 16.49 -8.70
C ASP A 221 -31.84 15.30 -9.69
N LEU A 222 -31.10 15.48 -10.80
CA LEU A 222 -30.82 14.39 -11.74
C LEU A 222 -30.07 13.23 -11.08
N LEU A 223 -28.93 13.50 -10.43
CA LEU A 223 -28.10 12.49 -9.80
C LEU A 223 -28.78 11.83 -8.58
N GLU A 224 -29.63 12.53 -7.85
CA GLU A 224 -30.44 11.95 -6.77
C GLU A 224 -31.54 11.01 -7.30
N SER A 225 -32.02 11.25 -8.53
CA SER A 225 -33.09 10.47 -9.15
C SER A 225 -32.62 9.27 -9.98
N VAL A 226 -31.33 9.20 -10.32
CA VAL A 226 -30.79 8.14 -11.18
C VAL A 226 -30.83 6.78 -10.48
N ASP A 227 -31.00 5.72 -11.27
CA ASP A 227 -30.73 4.38 -10.77
C ASP A 227 -29.24 4.27 -10.41
N PHE A 228 -28.95 4.15 -9.11
CA PHE A 228 -27.58 4.07 -8.59
C PHE A 228 -26.81 2.84 -9.10
N GLN A 229 -27.48 1.82 -9.63
CA GLN A 229 -26.79 0.72 -10.30
C GLN A 229 -25.92 1.22 -11.48
N ILE A 230 -26.32 2.29 -12.15
CA ILE A 230 -25.57 2.88 -13.27
C ILE A 230 -24.22 3.46 -12.79
N PRO A 231 -24.17 4.46 -11.89
CA PRO A 231 -22.90 4.99 -11.39
C PRO A 231 -22.10 3.89 -10.67
N PHE A 232 -22.74 3.00 -9.90
CA PHE A 232 -22.03 1.91 -9.23
C PHE A 232 -21.34 0.97 -10.22
N ARG A 233 -21.95 0.65 -11.36
CA ARG A 233 -21.30 -0.14 -12.43
C ARG A 233 -20.10 0.56 -13.08
N ILE A 234 -20.01 1.89 -12.97
CA ILE A 234 -18.91 2.68 -13.54
C ILE A 234 -17.78 2.87 -12.50
N THR A 235 -18.14 3.16 -11.26
CA THR A 235 -17.20 3.58 -10.21
C THR A 235 -16.85 2.48 -9.22
N GLY A 236 -17.69 1.46 -9.12
CA GLY A 236 -17.71 0.54 -8.00
C GLY A 236 -17.97 1.27 -6.68
N GLY A 237 -17.48 0.68 -5.59
CA GLY A 237 -17.56 1.25 -4.25
C GLY A 237 -16.42 2.20 -3.88
N ARG A 238 -15.46 2.45 -4.76
CA ARG A 238 -14.28 3.26 -4.42
C ARG A 238 -14.66 4.73 -4.33
N MET A 239 -14.57 5.30 -3.13
CA MET A 239 -14.95 6.69 -2.85
C MET A 239 -14.29 7.70 -3.82
N PHE A 240 -13.03 7.47 -4.19
CA PHE A 240 -12.30 8.29 -5.17
C PHE A 240 -13.00 8.32 -6.54
N PHE A 241 -13.44 7.17 -7.07
CA PHE A 241 -14.12 7.12 -8.37
C PHE A 241 -15.54 7.66 -8.29
N ILE A 242 -16.23 7.46 -7.17
CA ILE A 242 -17.55 8.05 -6.93
C ILE A 242 -17.48 9.59 -7.02
N LYS A 243 -16.55 10.20 -6.30
CA LYS A 243 -16.31 11.66 -6.37
C LYS A 243 -16.00 12.11 -7.78
N LYS A 244 -15.06 11.43 -8.43
CA LYS A 244 -14.64 11.76 -9.79
C LYS A 244 -15.78 11.63 -10.82
N TYR A 245 -16.68 10.67 -10.66
CA TYR A 245 -17.87 10.55 -11.51
C TYR A 245 -18.78 11.76 -11.34
N ILE A 246 -19.03 12.19 -10.11
CA ILE A 246 -19.86 13.37 -9.81
C ILE A 246 -19.22 14.63 -10.43
N ASP A 247 -17.90 14.82 -10.26
CA ASP A 247 -17.15 15.91 -10.89
C ASP A 247 -17.28 15.88 -12.42
N HIS A 248 -17.19 14.70 -13.02
CA HIS A 248 -17.32 14.54 -14.46
C HIS A 248 -18.73 14.85 -14.95
N VAL A 249 -19.78 14.46 -14.22
CA VAL A 249 -21.16 14.83 -14.57
C VAL A 249 -21.37 16.34 -14.46
N HIS A 250 -20.73 17.00 -13.49
CA HIS A 250 -20.75 18.45 -13.40
C HIS A 250 -20.14 19.13 -14.63
N VAL A 251 -18.99 18.63 -15.12
CA VAL A 251 -18.24 19.26 -16.21
C VAL A 251 -18.77 18.86 -17.60
N PHE A 252 -19.09 17.59 -17.80
CA PHE A 252 -19.37 17.01 -19.12
C PHE A 252 -20.85 16.59 -19.32
N GLY A 253 -21.67 16.74 -18.28
CA GLY A 253 -23.04 16.25 -18.27
C GLY A 253 -23.14 14.75 -17.94
N TYR A 254 -24.37 14.28 -17.77
CA TYR A 254 -24.65 12.90 -17.36
C TYR A 254 -24.27 11.87 -18.43
N PHE A 255 -23.75 10.72 -17.99
CA PHE A 255 -23.41 9.60 -18.85
C PHE A 255 -23.55 8.25 -18.15
N GLU A 256 -23.85 7.24 -18.96
CA GLU A 256 -24.00 5.84 -18.54
C GLU A 256 -22.93 4.91 -19.15
N ASN A 257 -22.32 5.33 -20.26
CA ASN A 257 -21.28 4.55 -20.91
C ASN A 257 -19.98 4.62 -20.09
N PRO A 258 -19.46 3.50 -19.56
CA PRO A 258 -18.20 3.50 -18.81
C PRO A 258 -17.02 4.09 -19.59
N MET A 259 -16.98 3.98 -20.92
CA MET A 259 -15.91 4.58 -21.74
C MET A 259 -15.95 6.11 -21.82
N LYS A 260 -16.98 6.76 -21.27
CA LYS A 260 -16.99 8.22 -21.03
C LYS A 260 -16.37 8.60 -19.68
N PHE A 261 -16.07 7.61 -18.84
CA PHE A 261 -15.38 7.81 -17.58
C PHE A 261 -13.86 7.71 -17.80
N GLN A 262 -13.14 8.81 -17.53
CA GLN A 262 -11.69 8.86 -17.78
C GLN A 262 -10.91 7.71 -17.10
N PRO A 263 -11.20 7.30 -15.84
CA PRO A 263 -10.53 6.13 -15.26
C PRO A 263 -10.66 4.86 -16.10
N THR A 264 -11.83 4.61 -16.71
CA THR A 264 -12.02 3.45 -17.59
C THR A 264 -11.23 3.58 -18.89
N GLN A 265 -11.15 4.79 -19.46
CA GLN A 265 -10.32 5.04 -20.65
C GLN A 265 -8.84 4.78 -20.38
N LEU A 266 -8.34 5.26 -19.23
CA LEU A 266 -6.95 5.05 -18.82
C LEU A 266 -6.65 3.57 -18.56
N ALA A 267 -7.57 2.86 -17.89
CA ALA A 267 -7.46 1.43 -17.69
C ALA A 267 -7.43 0.67 -19.02
N TYR A 268 -8.28 1.05 -19.99
CA TYR A 268 -8.30 0.46 -21.32
C TYR A 268 -6.97 0.62 -22.05
N THR A 269 -6.40 1.83 -22.08
CA THR A 269 -5.08 2.07 -22.68
C THR A 269 -3.98 1.25 -21.99
N TYR A 270 -4.04 1.09 -20.66
CA TYR A 270 -3.10 0.25 -19.93
C TYR A 270 -3.24 -1.24 -20.29
N LEU A 271 -4.47 -1.74 -20.44
CA LEU A 271 -4.72 -3.12 -20.86
C LEU A 271 -4.21 -3.40 -22.29
N GLU A 272 -4.40 -2.46 -23.23
CA GLU A 272 -3.86 -2.58 -24.58
C GLU A 272 -2.33 -2.72 -24.56
N ASP A 273 -1.66 -1.91 -23.74
CA ASP A 273 -0.20 -1.96 -23.56
C ASP A 273 0.28 -3.32 -23.00
N GLU A 274 -0.48 -3.93 -22.09
CA GLU A 274 -0.16 -5.26 -21.53
C GLU A 274 -0.34 -6.36 -22.58
N ILE A 275 -1.38 -6.28 -23.40
CA ILE A 275 -1.66 -7.25 -24.47
C ILE A 275 -0.62 -7.17 -25.59
N LEU A 276 -0.11 -5.96 -25.87
CA LEU A 276 0.93 -5.72 -26.87
C LEU A 276 2.33 -6.21 -26.45
N GLY A 277 2.46 -6.93 -25.32
CA GLY A 277 3.61 -7.80 -25.07
C GLY A 277 4.71 -7.18 -24.20
N LYS A 278 4.35 -6.32 -23.23
CA LYS A 278 5.31 -5.84 -22.23
C LYS A 278 5.65 -6.91 -21.17
N ALA A 279 4.83 -7.95 -21.03
CA ALA A 279 4.97 -9.02 -20.05
C ALA A 279 6.10 -10.01 -20.39
N LYS A 280 6.73 -10.58 -19.37
CA LYS A 280 7.81 -11.58 -19.55
C LYS A 280 7.30 -13.01 -19.50
N THR A 281 6.32 -13.29 -18.64
CA THR A 281 5.84 -14.65 -18.34
C THR A 281 4.56 -15.04 -19.06
N TYR A 282 3.83 -14.09 -19.65
CA TYR A 282 2.55 -14.36 -20.32
C TYR A 282 2.39 -13.59 -21.63
N THR A 283 1.50 -14.10 -22.48
CA THR A 283 1.15 -13.52 -23.78
C THR A 283 -0.12 -12.66 -23.70
N GLY A 284 -0.37 -11.84 -24.71
CA GLY A 284 -1.64 -11.13 -24.85
C GLY A 284 -2.86 -12.05 -24.84
N GLU A 285 -2.76 -13.26 -25.43
CA GLU A 285 -3.81 -14.28 -25.36
C GLU A 285 -4.10 -14.73 -23.92
N THR A 286 -3.05 -14.88 -23.12
CA THR A 286 -3.19 -15.24 -21.70
C THR A 286 -3.84 -14.11 -20.92
N ALA A 287 -3.44 -12.85 -21.17
CA ALA A 287 -4.06 -11.68 -20.55
C ALA A 287 -5.55 -11.57 -20.93
N LEU A 288 -5.89 -11.76 -22.21
CA LEU A 288 -7.27 -11.75 -22.69
C LEU A 288 -8.11 -12.86 -22.04
N LYS A 289 -7.57 -14.07 -21.92
CA LYS A 289 -8.23 -15.19 -21.23
C LYS A 289 -8.56 -14.83 -19.78
N VAL A 290 -7.65 -14.15 -19.08
CA VAL A 290 -7.90 -13.69 -17.70
C VAL A 290 -8.98 -12.61 -17.64
N CYS A 291 -8.99 -11.67 -18.60
CA CYS A 291 -10.08 -10.70 -18.73
C CYS A 291 -11.44 -11.40 -18.90
N GLU A 292 -11.52 -12.41 -19.78
CA GLU A 292 -12.74 -13.20 -19.98
C GLU A 292 -13.19 -13.89 -18.69
N LEU A 293 -12.25 -14.55 -17.99
CA LEU A 293 -12.53 -15.20 -16.72
C LEU A 293 -13.09 -14.22 -15.68
N LEU A 294 -12.54 -13.01 -15.56
CA LEU A 294 -13.04 -12.01 -14.62
C LEU A 294 -14.40 -11.45 -15.03
N VAL A 295 -14.60 -11.14 -16.31
CA VAL A 295 -15.87 -10.61 -16.86
C VAL A 295 -17.01 -11.61 -16.68
N ASP A 296 -16.74 -12.90 -16.84
CA ASP A 296 -17.73 -13.97 -16.71
C ASP A 296 -17.89 -14.44 -15.24
N SER A 297 -17.16 -13.83 -14.29
CA SER A 297 -17.22 -14.12 -12.84
C SER A 297 -18.11 -13.11 -12.09
N PRO A 298 -18.42 -13.33 -10.79
CA PRO A 298 -19.10 -12.33 -9.96
C PRO A 298 -18.20 -11.13 -9.56
N GLY A 299 -17.08 -10.91 -10.27
CA GLY A 299 -16.10 -9.84 -10.00
C GLY A 299 -14.78 -10.32 -9.39
N TYR A 300 -14.62 -11.64 -9.18
CA TYR A 300 -13.39 -12.22 -8.65
C TYR A 300 -13.22 -13.69 -9.06
N VAL A 301 -11.97 -14.15 -9.12
CA VAL A 301 -11.57 -15.54 -9.44
C VAL A 301 -10.72 -16.13 -8.33
N ASP A 302 -10.86 -17.43 -8.04
CA ASP A 302 -10.03 -18.13 -7.04
C ASP A 302 -8.55 -18.11 -7.45
N TYR A 303 -7.69 -17.55 -6.60
CA TYR A 303 -6.26 -17.38 -6.88
C TYR A 303 -5.57 -18.73 -7.11
N ARG A 304 -5.84 -19.73 -6.26
CA ARG A 304 -5.18 -21.06 -6.38
C ARG A 304 -5.57 -21.76 -7.67
N LYS A 305 -6.83 -21.69 -8.08
CA LYS A 305 -7.27 -22.28 -9.34
C LYS A 305 -6.61 -21.60 -10.53
N LEU A 306 -6.60 -20.27 -10.55
CA LEU A 306 -5.96 -19.51 -11.62
C LEU A 306 -4.45 -19.80 -11.69
N SER A 307 -3.77 -19.83 -10.56
CA SER A 307 -2.34 -20.17 -10.49
C SER A 307 -2.03 -21.61 -10.87
N ALA A 308 -2.93 -22.57 -10.60
CA ALA A 308 -2.78 -23.95 -11.05
C ALA A 308 -2.93 -24.07 -12.58
N GLU A 309 -3.74 -23.21 -13.19
CA GLU A 309 -4.00 -23.21 -14.63
C GLU A 309 -2.91 -22.48 -15.42
N LEU A 310 -2.47 -21.30 -14.94
CA LEU A 310 -1.54 -20.42 -15.65
C LEU A 310 -0.09 -20.50 -15.14
N GLY A 311 0.11 -21.05 -13.94
CA GLY A 311 1.38 -21.04 -13.23
C GLY A 311 1.52 -19.86 -12.26
N ASN A 312 2.13 -20.10 -11.10
CA ASN A 312 2.32 -19.07 -10.06
C ASN A 312 3.06 -17.83 -10.59
N ALA A 313 4.15 -18.03 -11.33
CA ALA A 313 4.96 -16.92 -11.86
C ALA A 313 4.16 -15.99 -12.78
N VAL A 314 3.20 -16.53 -13.54
CA VAL A 314 2.32 -15.75 -14.42
C VAL A 314 1.38 -14.88 -13.59
N VAL A 315 0.67 -15.48 -12.64
CA VAL A 315 -0.30 -14.74 -11.81
C VAL A 315 0.40 -13.72 -10.92
N GLU A 316 1.57 -14.06 -10.37
CA GLU A 316 2.38 -13.13 -9.59
C GLU A 316 2.88 -11.95 -10.43
N GLU A 317 3.36 -12.16 -11.66
CA GLU A 317 3.74 -11.04 -12.55
C GLU A 317 2.52 -10.17 -12.88
N MET A 318 1.35 -10.77 -13.16
CA MET A 318 0.11 -10.03 -13.39
C MET A 318 -0.26 -9.15 -12.19
N VAL A 319 -0.07 -9.63 -10.96
CA VAL A 319 -0.31 -8.83 -9.76
C VAL A 319 0.72 -7.71 -9.61
N GLN A 320 2.02 -8.01 -9.79
CA GLN A 320 3.10 -7.03 -9.69
C GLN A 320 2.99 -5.90 -10.71
N ARG A 321 2.41 -6.17 -11.89
CA ARG A 321 2.16 -5.18 -12.92
C ARG A 321 0.91 -4.35 -12.67
N ASN A 322 0.12 -4.65 -11.64
CA ASN A 322 -1.21 -4.10 -11.42
C ASN A 322 -2.23 -4.49 -12.51
N PHE A 323 -2.03 -5.61 -13.20
CA PHE A 323 -3.06 -6.18 -14.09
C PHE A 323 -4.16 -6.87 -13.27
N LEU A 324 -3.77 -7.62 -12.23
CA LEU A 324 -4.67 -8.24 -11.26
C LEU A 324 -4.42 -7.70 -9.87
N HIS A 325 -5.46 -7.70 -9.05
CA HIS A 325 -5.35 -7.34 -7.64
C HIS A 325 -5.58 -8.56 -6.76
N PHE A 326 -4.57 -8.95 -5.98
CA PHE A 326 -4.68 -10.08 -5.05
C PHE A 326 -5.41 -9.68 -3.77
N ARG A 327 -6.40 -10.47 -3.38
CA ARG A 327 -7.21 -10.26 -2.19
C ARG A 327 -7.12 -11.47 -1.28
N PRO A 328 -6.43 -11.38 -0.12
CA PRO A 328 -6.45 -12.45 0.86
C PRO A 328 -7.84 -12.56 1.52
N PRO A 329 -8.16 -13.71 2.15
CA PRO A 329 -9.40 -13.84 2.90
C PRO A 329 -9.47 -12.77 3.99
N SER A 330 -10.56 -12.03 4.04
CA SER A 330 -10.78 -10.99 5.04
C SER A 330 -12.21 -11.06 5.54
N THR A 331 -12.37 -11.01 6.86
CA THR A 331 -13.67 -10.85 7.52
C THR A 331 -14.06 -9.39 7.69
N PHE A 332 -13.13 -8.46 7.45
CA PHE A 332 -13.34 -7.02 7.58
C PHE A 332 -13.83 -6.40 6.26
N SER A 333 -13.33 -6.91 5.14
CA SER A 333 -13.65 -6.44 3.80
C SER A 333 -15.03 -6.98 3.36
N ARG A 334 -15.90 -6.10 2.84
CA ARG A 334 -17.32 -6.43 2.54
C ARG A 334 -17.75 -6.01 1.12
N ASP A 335 -16.83 -5.59 0.28
CA ASP A 335 -17.06 -5.20 -1.12
C ASP A 335 -17.32 -6.37 -2.05
N LEU A 336 -16.74 -7.55 -1.77
CA LEU A 336 -16.95 -8.74 -2.59
C LEU A 336 -18.17 -9.53 -2.14
N TYR A 337 -19.05 -9.87 -3.08
CA TYR A 337 -20.26 -10.64 -2.81
C TYR A 337 -20.44 -11.82 -3.80
N PRO A 338 -20.55 -13.07 -3.30
CA PRO A 338 -20.44 -13.47 -1.89
C PRO A 338 -19.01 -13.26 -1.34
N PRO A 339 -18.84 -13.08 -0.02
CA PRO A 339 -17.51 -12.92 0.56
C PRO A 339 -16.64 -14.17 0.30
N PRO A 340 -15.42 -14.01 -0.24
CA PRO A 340 -14.58 -15.14 -0.55
C PRO A 340 -13.98 -15.76 0.72
N SER A 341 -14.10 -17.09 0.84
CA SER A 341 -13.49 -17.86 1.95
C SER A 341 -12.01 -18.19 1.72
N ARG A 342 -11.46 -17.84 0.54
CA ARG A 342 -10.10 -18.11 0.09
C ARG A 342 -9.53 -16.88 -0.58
N SER A 343 -8.22 -16.88 -0.81
CA SER A 343 -7.57 -15.84 -1.61
C SER A 343 -8.14 -15.82 -3.02
N VAL A 344 -8.46 -14.63 -3.50
CA VAL A 344 -9.00 -14.40 -4.85
C VAL A 344 -8.20 -13.32 -5.56
N VAL A 345 -8.40 -13.21 -6.86
CA VAL A 345 -7.93 -12.07 -7.66
C VAL A 345 -9.11 -11.34 -8.26
N THR A 346 -8.98 -10.04 -8.37
CA THR A 346 -9.96 -9.13 -8.99
C THR A 346 -9.29 -8.28 -10.06
N ALA A 347 -10.07 -7.54 -10.84
CA ALA A 347 -9.55 -6.34 -11.47
C ALA A 347 -9.09 -5.34 -10.39
N GLN A 348 -8.20 -4.39 -10.73
CA GLN A 348 -7.74 -3.36 -9.78
C GLN A 348 -8.88 -2.45 -9.28
N SER A 349 -9.89 -2.25 -10.13
CA SER A 349 -11.08 -1.50 -9.81
C SER A 349 -12.24 -1.81 -10.75
N GLU A 350 -13.41 -1.25 -10.45
CA GLU A 350 -14.55 -1.35 -11.34
C GLU A 350 -14.29 -0.71 -12.72
N PRO A 351 -13.67 0.49 -12.83
CA PRO A 351 -13.18 0.99 -14.12
C PRO A 351 -12.30 0.02 -14.91
N ASP A 352 -11.39 -0.70 -14.25
CA ASP A 352 -10.55 -1.72 -14.90
C ASP A 352 -11.39 -2.89 -15.41
N LEU A 353 -12.35 -3.37 -14.61
CA LEU A 353 -13.27 -4.42 -15.04
C LEU A 353 -14.11 -3.97 -16.25
N ARG A 354 -14.60 -2.72 -16.26
CA ARG A 354 -15.32 -2.16 -17.41
C ARG A 354 -14.44 -2.07 -18.66
N ALA A 355 -13.16 -1.76 -18.51
CA ALA A 355 -12.21 -1.74 -19.62
C ALA A 355 -11.96 -3.16 -20.17
N MET A 356 -11.80 -4.16 -19.28
CA MET A 356 -11.71 -5.57 -19.66
C MET A 356 -12.95 -6.04 -20.44
N GLU A 357 -14.16 -5.63 -20.04
CA GLU A 357 -15.39 -5.94 -20.77
C GLU A 357 -15.40 -5.41 -22.20
N VAL A 358 -14.87 -4.21 -22.43
CA VAL A 358 -14.79 -3.61 -23.78
C VAL A 358 -13.83 -4.41 -24.62
N LEU A 359 -12.64 -4.68 -24.10
CA LEU A 359 -11.61 -5.48 -24.77
C LEU A 359 -12.13 -6.87 -25.18
N VAL A 360 -12.78 -7.59 -24.26
CA VAL A 360 -13.37 -8.92 -24.53
C VAL A 360 -14.47 -8.84 -25.60
N LYS A 361 -15.26 -7.76 -25.63
CA LYS A 361 -16.28 -7.57 -26.67
C LYS A 361 -15.67 -7.30 -28.03
N GLU A 362 -14.51 -6.64 -28.09
CA GLU A 362 -13.80 -6.36 -29.33
C GLU A 362 -13.09 -7.59 -29.88
N SER A 363 -12.49 -8.42 -29.01
CA SER A 363 -11.87 -9.67 -29.42
C SER A 363 -12.88 -10.68 -29.97
N ARG A 364 -14.08 -10.76 -29.38
CA ARG A 364 -15.17 -11.66 -29.85
C ARG A 364 -15.80 -11.27 -31.20
N LYS A 365 -15.49 -10.07 -31.72
CA LYS A 365 -16.00 -9.59 -33.01
C LYS A 365 -15.04 -9.87 -34.17
N GLN A 366 -13.78 -10.19 -33.87
CA GLN A 366 -12.76 -10.62 -34.83
C GLN A 366 -12.88 -12.14 -35.03
#